data_AF-A0A177N6H2-F1
#
_entry.id   AF-A0A177N6H2-F1
#
_cell.length_a   1.000
_cell.length_b   1.000
_cell.length_c   1.000
_cell.angle_alpha   90.00
_cell.angle_beta   90.00
_cell.angle_gamma   90.00
#
_symmetry.space_group_name_H-M   'P 1'
#
loop_
_entity.id
_entity.type
_entity.pdbx_description
1 polymer ?
#
loop_
_entity_poly.entity_id
_entity_poly.type
_entity_poly.pdbx_seq_one_letter_code
_entity_poly.pdbx_strand_id
1 'polypeptide(L)'
;MTMTYLKRVKLEGIHKRYDLDIEFNESLNVLHGQNGTGKSTLIHIIANVANCDFIRFAFLEFQKITVFYSNQSSITLTQNEIDDEKSINVETHTGKNFTFLRREAIESIRNIDEDKYFKDYLPELTKKIQDFVESNNLRHVETSYFPAFRTMLEAWSSQREHLERRPHRSSLAITKATSFSRNLFGQFLPTINFPSPIDIEESLRNEIRDAQIRIARYESSVFSDSFVKVFSSLLEGTNEKISTEDLLNEISDLTSASTSKLGVFEENSKTYQELQRLVRASAKS
;
A
#
# COMPACT_ATOMS: atom_id res chain seq x y z
N MET A 1 20.32 11.71 3.35
CA MET A 1 19.33 12.52 2.58
C MET A 1 18.38 13.13 3.58
N THR A 2 18.22 14.45 3.56
CA THR A 2 17.19 15.14 4.37
C THR A 2 15.81 14.75 3.86
N MET A 3 14.92 14.34 4.76
CA MET A 3 13.53 14.02 4.43
C MET A 3 12.83 15.27 3.86
N THR A 4 12.16 15.13 2.72
CA THR A 4 11.32 16.20 2.18
C THR A 4 10.02 16.24 2.97
N TYR A 5 9.60 17.42 3.41
CA TYR A 5 8.34 17.60 4.15
C TYR A 5 7.58 18.83 3.62
N LEU A 6 6.29 18.90 3.95
CA LEU A 6 5.45 20.05 3.66
C LEU A 6 5.86 21.23 4.55
N LYS A 7 6.37 22.31 3.97
CA LYS A 7 6.88 23.47 4.71
C LYS A 7 5.83 24.55 4.94
N ARG A 8 5.01 24.85 3.92
CA ARG A 8 4.03 25.93 3.98
C ARG A 8 2.89 25.70 3.00
N VAL A 9 1.69 26.12 3.38
CA VAL A 9 0.51 26.12 2.50
C VAL A 9 -0.13 27.50 2.54
N LYS A 10 -0.31 28.07 1.35
CA LYS A 10 -1.06 29.32 1.15
C LYS A 10 -2.33 29.01 0.38
N LEU A 11 -3.46 29.44 0.93
CA LEU A 11 -4.80 29.26 0.38
C LEU A 11 -5.42 30.64 0.16
N GLU A 12 -5.97 30.87 -1.02
CA GLU A 12 -6.60 32.14 -1.41
C GLU A 12 -8.00 31.84 -1.99
N GLY A 13 -9.00 32.55 -1.49
CA GLY A 13 -10.37 32.52 -1.98
C GLY A 13 -11.13 31.21 -1.72
N ILE A 14 -10.76 30.43 -0.69
CA ILE A 14 -11.43 29.16 -0.40
C ILE A 14 -12.89 29.40 -0.02
N HIS A 15 -13.81 28.75 -0.74
CA HIS A 15 -15.26 28.95 -0.62
C HIS A 15 -15.68 30.43 -0.62
N LYS A 16 -14.90 31.30 -1.28
CA LYS A 16 -15.10 32.75 -1.32
C LYS A 16 -15.13 33.42 0.07
N ARG A 17 -14.53 32.79 1.09
CA ARG A 17 -14.66 33.21 2.49
C ARG A 17 -13.34 33.49 3.18
N TYR A 18 -12.30 32.70 2.93
CA TYR A 18 -11.08 32.77 3.72
C TYR A 18 -9.82 32.55 2.90
N ASP A 19 -8.80 33.30 3.31
CA ASP A 19 -7.41 33.12 2.92
C ASP A 19 -6.66 32.60 4.14
N LEU A 20 -5.74 31.66 3.92
CA LEU A 20 -4.94 31.05 4.97
C LEU A 20 -3.49 30.97 4.53
N ASP A 21 -2.57 31.23 5.44
CA ASP A 21 -1.14 31.09 5.21
C ASP A 21 -0.52 30.42 6.44
N ILE A 22 -0.14 29.16 6.27
CA ILE A 22 0.24 28.29 7.39
C ILE A 22 1.61 27.68 7.11
N GLU A 23 2.53 27.89 8.05
CA GLU A 23 3.83 27.23 8.07
C GLU A 23 3.78 25.99 8.96
N PHE A 24 4.44 24.93 8.52
CA PHE A 24 4.44 23.64 9.17
C PHE A 24 5.85 23.30 9.67
N ASN A 25 5.90 22.67 10.84
CA ASN A 25 7.09 22.05 11.37
C ASN A 25 7.35 20.70 10.67
N GLU A 26 8.61 20.25 10.69
CA GLU A 26 9.05 18.99 10.06
C GLU A 26 8.35 17.74 10.62
N SER A 27 8.02 17.73 11.92
CA SER A 27 7.50 16.55 12.62
C SER A 27 5.99 16.60 12.84
N LEU A 28 5.56 17.19 13.96
CA LEU A 28 4.16 17.20 14.38
C LEU A 28 3.57 18.60 14.28
N ASN A 29 2.40 18.68 13.66
CA ASN A 29 1.61 19.90 13.55
C ASN A 29 0.21 19.63 14.09
N VAL A 30 -0.21 20.40 15.09
CA VAL A 30 -1.54 20.28 15.71
C VAL A 30 -2.40 21.47 15.28
N LEU A 31 -3.43 21.20 14.50
CA LEU A 31 -4.38 22.21 14.03
C LEU A 31 -5.61 22.23 14.93
N HIS A 32 -5.81 23.32 15.66
CA HIS A 32 -6.99 23.52 16.50
C HIS A 32 -7.80 24.75 16.06
N GLY A 33 -9.09 24.78 16.37
CA GLY A 33 -9.99 25.87 16.00
C GLY A 33 -11.45 25.47 16.16
N GLN A 34 -12.37 26.44 16.08
CA GLN A 34 -13.80 26.18 16.18
C GLN A 34 -14.31 25.29 15.03
N ASN A 35 -15.44 24.61 15.23
CA ASN A 35 -16.04 23.83 14.15
C ASN A 35 -16.47 24.75 13.00
N GLY A 36 -16.30 24.27 11.76
CA GLY A 36 -16.60 25.07 10.57
C GLY A 36 -15.50 26.04 10.13
N THR A 37 -14.35 26.12 10.83
CA THR A 37 -13.23 26.99 10.43
C THR A 37 -12.37 26.46 9.27
N GLY A 38 -12.82 25.41 8.57
CA GLY A 38 -12.11 24.86 7.41
C GLY A 38 -10.95 23.91 7.71
N LYS A 39 -10.75 23.47 8.96
CA LYS A 39 -9.67 22.53 9.34
C LYS A 39 -9.64 21.28 8.46
N SER A 40 -10.78 20.61 8.30
CA SER A 40 -10.89 19.42 7.45
C SER A 40 -10.64 19.74 5.99
N THR A 41 -11.08 20.91 5.50
CA THR A 41 -10.81 21.37 4.13
C THR A 41 -9.32 21.54 3.89
N LEU A 42 -8.59 22.18 4.82
CA LEU A 42 -7.13 22.31 4.75
C LEU A 42 -6.44 20.94 4.70
N ILE A 43 -6.84 20.01 5.57
CA ILE A 43 -6.29 18.64 5.58
C ILE A 43 -6.58 17.92 4.26
N HIS A 44 -7.79 18.06 3.71
CA HIS A 44 -8.14 17.46 2.42
C HIS A 44 -7.34 18.06 1.27
N ILE A 45 -7.13 19.39 1.25
CA ILE A 45 -6.26 20.06 0.27
C ILE A 45 -4.86 19.46 0.34
N ILE A 46 -4.26 19.42 1.53
CA ILE A 46 -2.90 18.88 1.73
C ILE A 46 -2.81 17.44 1.23
N ALA A 47 -3.75 16.58 1.65
CA ALA A 47 -3.76 15.17 1.25
C ALA A 47 -3.96 14.98 -0.25
N ASN A 48 -4.83 15.78 -0.90
CA ASN A 48 -5.05 15.68 -2.35
C ASN A 48 -3.83 16.18 -3.14
N VAL A 49 -3.18 17.28 -2.73
CA VAL A 49 -1.94 17.73 -3.39
C VAL A 49 -0.83 16.71 -3.22
N ALA A 50 -0.62 16.19 -2.02
CA ALA A 50 0.45 15.25 -1.74
C ALA A 50 0.27 13.90 -2.45
N ASN A 51 -0.99 13.44 -2.62
CA ASN A 51 -1.32 12.28 -3.45
C ASN A 51 -1.36 12.57 -4.96
N CYS A 52 -1.16 13.83 -5.36
CA CYS A 52 -1.32 14.32 -6.73
C CYS A 52 -2.71 14.02 -7.34
N ASP A 53 -3.77 13.92 -6.52
CA ASP A 53 -5.15 13.72 -6.98
C ASP A 53 -5.77 15.07 -7.34
N PHE A 54 -5.23 15.69 -8.41
CA PHE A 54 -5.61 17.05 -8.81
C PHE A 54 -7.06 17.13 -9.33
N ILE A 55 -7.61 16.04 -9.85
CA ILE A 55 -9.01 15.96 -10.33
C ILE A 55 -9.99 16.41 -9.25
N ARG A 56 -9.69 16.14 -7.97
CA ARG A 56 -10.55 16.49 -6.83
C ARG A 56 -10.77 18.00 -6.70
N PHE A 57 -9.81 18.82 -7.11
CA PHE A 57 -9.93 20.27 -7.03
C PHE A 57 -11.03 20.83 -7.94
N ALA A 58 -11.53 20.06 -8.91
CA ALA A 58 -12.73 20.43 -9.68
C ALA A 58 -14.02 20.51 -8.83
N PHE A 59 -14.00 19.97 -7.61
CA PHE A 59 -15.12 19.95 -6.67
C PHE A 59 -14.95 20.89 -5.48
N LEU A 60 -13.85 21.66 -5.46
CA LEU A 60 -13.59 22.71 -4.48
C LEU A 60 -13.73 24.09 -5.15
N GLU A 61 -14.23 25.07 -4.40
CA GLU A 61 -14.18 26.48 -4.81
C GLU A 61 -12.97 27.16 -4.16
N PHE A 62 -12.06 27.66 -4.98
CA PHE A 62 -10.86 28.37 -4.55
C PHE A 62 -10.40 29.34 -5.64
N GLN A 63 -9.53 30.30 -5.31
CA GLN A 63 -8.86 31.12 -6.33
C GLN A 63 -7.46 30.57 -6.60
N LYS A 64 -6.67 30.40 -5.54
CA LYS A 64 -5.29 29.92 -5.64
C LYS A 64 -4.90 29.10 -4.42
N ILE A 65 -4.15 28.03 -4.65
CA ILE A 65 -3.57 27.17 -3.62
C ILE A 65 -2.09 27.02 -3.95
N THR A 66 -1.20 27.35 -3.03
CA THR A 66 0.24 27.16 -3.20
C THR A 66 0.79 26.32 -2.06
N VAL A 67 1.46 25.23 -2.42
CA VAL A 67 2.05 24.27 -1.49
C VAL A 67 3.56 24.31 -1.67
N PHE A 68 4.29 24.55 -0.59
CA PHE A 68 5.75 24.64 -0.56
C PHE A 68 6.34 23.47 0.22
N TYR A 69 7.38 22.87 -0.34
CA TYR A 69 8.11 21.76 0.27
C TYR A 69 9.48 22.22 0.80
N SER A 70 10.07 21.44 1.70
CA SER A 70 11.37 21.76 2.31
C SER A 70 12.54 21.74 1.32
N ASN A 71 12.40 21.03 0.19
CA ASN A 71 13.35 20.97 -0.92
C ASN A 71 13.25 22.16 -1.91
N GLN A 72 12.54 23.24 -1.53
CA GLN A 72 12.27 24.41 -2.37
C GLN A 72 11.34 24.16 -3.58
N SER A 73 10.85 22.94 -3.76
CA SER A 73 9.80 22.68 -4.74
C SER A 73 8.48 23.30 -4.28
N SER A 74 7.67 23.72 -5.24
CA SER A 74 6.31 24.19 -5.00
C SER A 74 5.34 23.74 -6.08
N ILE A 75 4.09 23.58 -5.68
CA ILE A 75 2.95 23.31 -6.56
C ILE A 75 1.93 24.41 -6.36
N THR A 76 1.50 25.03 -7.44
CA THR A 76 0.48 26.07 -7.45
C THR A 76 -0.73 25.58 -8.23
N LEU A 77 -1.91 25.64 -7.63
CA LEU A 77 -3.17 25.41 -8.31
C LEU A 77 -3.92 26.73 -8.42
N THR A 78 -4.46 27.03 -9.61
CA THR A 78 -5.30 28.19 -9.86
C THR A 78 -6.60 27.75 -10.52
N GLN A 79 -7.72 28.32 -10.08
CA GLN A 79 -9.02 28.11 -10.70
C GLN A 79 -9.39 29.34 -11.52
N ASN A 80 -9.65 29.13 -12.81
CA ASN A 80 -10.07 30.20 -13.73
C ASN A 80 -11.42 29.84 -14.34
N GLU A 81 -12.21 30.84 -14.70
CA GLU A 81 -13.48 30.67 -15.41
C GLU A 81 -13.25 31.00 -16.90
N ILE A 82 -13.49 30.02 -17.76
CA ILE A 82 -13.34 30.12 -19.22
C ILE A 82 -14.68 29.71 -19.81
N ASP A 83 -15.34 30.60 -20.56
CA ASP A 83 -16.64 30.35 -21.20
C ASP A 83 -17.72 29.77 -20.26
N ASP A 84 -17.91 30.38 -19.08
CA ASP A 84 -18.80 29.92 -17.99
C ASP A 84 -18.45 28.52 -17.42
N GLU A 85 -17.29 27.97 -17.77
CA GLU A 85 -16.79 26.71 -17.25
C GLU A 85 -15.56 26.91 -16.34
N LYS A 86 -15.55 26.23 -15.19
CA LYS A 86 -14.40 26.23 -14.29
C LYS A 86 -13.27 25.36 -14.86
N SER A 87 -12.09 25.96 -15.01
CA SER A 87 -10.83 25.30 -15.36
C SER A 87 -9.89 25.28 -14.17
N ILE A 88 -9.08 24.22 -14.08
CA ILE A 88 -8.09 24.03 -13.03
C ILE A 88 -6.73 23.94 -13.71
N ASN A 89 -5.84 24.85 -13.35
CA ASN A 89 -4.45 24.86 -13.80
C ASN A 89 -3.53 24.47 -12.64
N VAL A 90 -2.65 23.51 -12.89
CA VAL A 90 -1.63 23.00 -11.98
C VAL A 90 -0.27 23.42 -12.52
N GLU A 91 0.44 24.25 -11.78
CA GLU A 91 1.74 24.78 -12.14
C GLU A 91 2.81 24.32 -11.14
N THR A 92 3.97 23.97 -11.67
CA THR A 92 5.14 23.54 -10.90
C THR A 92 6.13 24.69 -10.72
N HIS A 93 7.01 24.60 -9.73
CA HIS A 93 8.11 25.56 -9.55
C HIS A 93 9.04 25.72 -10.79
N THR A 94 9.01 24.78 -11.73
CA THR A 94 9.79 24.84 -12.97
C THR A 94 9.08 25.58 -14.12
N GLY A 95 7.87 26.09 -13.89
CA GLY A 95 7.04 26.77 -14.89
C GLY A 95 6.27 25.83 -15.81
N LYS A 96 6.40 24.50 -15.67
CA LYS A 96 5.53 23.55 -16.38
C LYS A 96 4.13 23.59 -15.79
N ASN A 97 3.13 23.59 -16.65
CA ASN A 97 1.72 23.68 -16.29
C ASN A 97 0.89 22.55 -16.93
N PHE A 98 -0.25 22.27 -16.30
CA PHE A 98 -1.25 21.32 -16.77
C PHE A 98 -2.64 21.87 -16.45
N THR A 99 -3.50 21.98 -17.46
CA THR A 99 -4.85 22.53 -17.31
C THR A 99 -5.88 21.51 -17.74
N PHE A 100 -6.99 21.45 -17.00
CA PHE A 100 -8.14 20.63 -17.35
C PHE A 100 -9.45 21.33 -16.95
N LEU A 101 -10.52 20.98 -17.64
CA LEU A 101 -11.86 21.52 -17.39
C LEU A 101 -12.59 20.69 -16.33
N ARG A 102 -13.53 21.34 -15.62
CA ARG A 102 -14.37 20.66 -14.64
C ARG A 102 -15.20 19.54 -15.26
N ARG A 103 -15.72 19.69 -16.48
CA ARG A 103 -16.46 18.62 -17.16
C ARG A 103 -15.60 17.38 -17.39
N GLU A 104 -14.35 17.53 -17.81
CA GLU A 104 -13.41 16.42 -18.03
C GLU A 104 -13.13 15.66 -16.71
N ALA A 105 -13.05 16.38 -15.59
CA ALA A 105 -12.90 15.79 -14.27
C ALA A 105 -14.14 14.95 -13.87
N ILE A 106 -15.34 15.47 -14.13
CA ILE A 106 -16.60 14.77 -13.84
C ILE A 106 -16.73 13.51 -14.69
N GLU A 107 -16.43 13.61 -15.99
CA GLU A 107 -16.45 12.47 -16.92
C GLU A 107 -15.46 11.39 -16.49
N SER A 108 -14.25 11.78 -16.12
CA SER A 108 -13.21 10.86 -15.64
C SER A 108 -13.65 10.09 -14.39
N ILE A 109 -14.33 10.75 -13.44
CA ILE A 109 -14.83 10.09 -12.23
C ILE A 109 -16.00 9.15 -12.53
N ARG A 110 -16.96 9.57 -13.37
CA ARG A 110 -18.08 8.70 -13.78
C ARG A 110 -17.58 7.43 -14.46
N ASN A 111 -16.59 7.59 -15.33
CA ASN A 111 -15.92 6.48 -16.01
C ASN A 111 -15.26 5.49 -15.05
N ILE A 112 -14.71 5.98 -13.93
CA ILE A 112 -14.13 5.14 -12.87
C ILE A 112 -15.23 4.44 -12.06
N ASP A 113 -16.30 5.14 -11.69
CA ASP A 113 -17.36 4.61 -10.82
C ASP A 113 -18.28 3.60 -11.52
N GLU A 114 -18.46 3.69 -12.85
CA GLU A 114 -19.35 2.79 -13.60
C GLU A 114 -18.76 1.40 -13.89
N ASP A 115 -17.55 1.08 -13.42
CA ASP A 115 -16.84 -0.21 -13.65
C ASP A 115 -16.82 -0.65 -15.13
N LYS A 116 -17.10 0.27 -16.07
CA LYS A 116 -17.21 0.01 -17.51
C LYS A 116 -15.87 -0.31 -18.16
N TYR A 117 -14.79 -0.19 -17.42
CA TYR A 117 -13.46 -0.52 -17.89
C TYR A 117 -12.98 -1.83 -17.27
N PHE A 118 -12.83 -2.83 -18.14
CA PHE A 118 -11.86 -3.89 -17.93
C PHE A 118 -10.54 -3.26 -17.48
N LYS A 119 -9.85 -3.94 -16.55
CA LYS A 119 -8.67 -3.53 -15.75
C LYS A 119 -7.54 -2.71 -16.41
N ASP A 120 -7.58 -2.45 -17.71
CA ASP A 120 -6.49 -1.90 -18.52
C ASP A 120 -6.77 -0.53 -19.15
N TYR A 121 -7.94 0.10 -18.93
CA TYR A 121 -8.24 1.40 -19.52
C TYR A 121 -8.43 2.49 -18.44
N LEU A 122 -7.42 3.34 -18.29
CA LEU A 122 -7.50 4.57 -17.50
C LEU A 122 -8.13 5.70 -18.33
N PRO A 123 -9.01 6.54 -17.73
CA PRO A 123 -9.50 7.74 -18.41
C PRO A 123 -8.36 8.62 -18.92
N GLU A 124 -8.53 9.23 -20.08
CA GLU A 124 -7.48 10.01 -20.76
C GLU A 124 -6.91 11.12 -19.86
N LEU A 125 -7.77 11.83 -19.13
CA LEU A 125 -7.34 12.86 -18.18
C LEU A 125 -6.49 12.29 -17.05
N THR A 126 -6.87 11.13 -16.51
CA THR A 126 -6.14 10.49 -15.41
C THR A 126 -4.74 10.08 -15.87
N LYS A 127 -4.63 9.55 -17.09
CA LYS A 127 -3.35 9.22 -17.71
C LYS A 127 -2.48 10.46 -17.94
N LYS A 128 -3.04 11.53 -18.50
CA LYS A 128 -2.32 12.81 -18.71
C LYS A 128 -1.79 13.40 -17.38
N ILE A 129 -2.60 13.33 -16.32
CA ILE A 129 -2.17 13.78 -14.99
C ILE A 129 -1.04 12.90 -14.46
N GLN A 130 -1.14 11.58 -14.61
CA GLN A 130 -0.08 10.67 -14.19
C GLN A 130 1.23 10.94 -14.95
N ASP A 131 1.17 11.07 -16.28
CA ASP A 131 2.33 11.38 -17.11
C ASP A 131 2.96 12.72 -16.70
N PHE A 132 2.15 13.73 -16.39
CA PHE A 132 2.62 15.02 -15.88
C PHE A 132 3.28 14.92 -14.50
N VAL A 133 2.72 14.11 -13.59
CA VAL A 133 3.26 13.89 -12.25
C VAL A 133 4.61 13.17 -12.31
N GLU A 134 4.71 12.13 -13.13
CA GLU A 134 5.94 11.36 -13.32
C GLU A 134 7.03 12.19 -13.99
N SER A 135 6.70 12.91 -15.07
CA SER A 135 7.64 13.76 -15.82
C SER A 135 8.19 14.95 -15.02
N ASN A 136 7.53 15.33 -13.93
CA ASN A 136 7.90 16.47 -13.09
C ASN A 136 8.28 16.07 -11.66
N ASN A 137 8.27 14.78 -11.34
CA ASN A 137 8.58 14.24 -10.02
C ASN A 137 7.83 14.96 -8.87
N LEU A 138 6.52 15.12 -9.02
CA LEU A 138 5.69 15.90 -8.09
C LEU A 138 5.33 15.18 -6.79
N ARG A 139 5.59 13.87 -6.71
CA ARG A 139 5.39 13.09 -5.47
C ARG A 139 6.54 13.33 -4.51
N HIS A 140 6.48 14.45 -3.82
CA HIS A 140 7.52 14.88 -2.89
C HIS A 140 7.44 14.21 -1.51
N VAL A 141 6.26 13.76 -1.08
CA VAL A 141 6.01 13.20 0.26
C VAL A 141 5.03 12.04 0.17
N GLU A 142 5.35 10.93 0.82
CA GLU A 142 4.39 9.83 1.02
C GLU A 142 3.36 10.22 2.07
N THR A 143 2.08 9.97 1.80
CA THR A 143 1.03 10.34 2.74
C THR A 143 0.16 9.16 3.12
N SER A 144 -0.30 9.17 4.36
CA SER A 144 -1.33 8.26 4.86
C SER A 144 -2.47 9.12 5.41
N TYR A 145 -3.66 8.99 4.82
CA TYR A 145 -4.83 9.78 5.22
C TYR A 145 -5.78 8.96 6.11
N PHE A 146 -6.05 9.49 7.30
CA PHE A 146 -6.88 8.86 8.33
C PHE A 146 -8.11 9.73 8.59
N PRO A 147 -9.28 9.42 8.01
CA PRO A 147 -10.49 10.19 8.28
C PRO A 147 -10.99 9.95 9.71
N ALA A 148 -11.46 11.02 10.37
CA ALA A 148 -11.97 10.93 11.75
C ALA A 148 -13.21 10.00 11.90
N PHE A 149 -13.95 9.77 10.82
CA PHE A 149 -15.11 8.89 10.78
C PHE A 149 -14.78 7.44 10.36
N ARG A 150 -13.50 7.03 10.42
CA ARG A 150 -13.03 5.71 10.01
C ARG A 150 -13.80 4.56 10.67
N THR A 151 -14.03 4.64 11.98
CA THR A 151 -14.76 3.62 12.73
C THR A 151 -16.19 3.40 12.20
N MET A 152 -16.83 4.47 11.72
CA MET A 152 -18.16 4.38 11.11
C MET A 152 -18.09 3.70 9.73
N LEU A 153 -17.04 3.97 8.96
CA LEU A 153 -16.81 3.28 7.67
C LEU A 153 -16.59 1.79 7.87
N GLU A 154 -15.84 1.40 8.91
CA GLU A 154 -15.58 0.00 9.25
C GLU A 154 -16.84 -0.74 9.73
N ALA A 155 -17.67 -0.06 10.54
CA ALA A 155 -18.98 -0.58 10.93
C ALA A 155 -19.92 -0.80 9.73
N TRP A 156 -19.85 0.06 8.71
CA TRP A 156 -20.67 -0.06 7.51
C TRP A 156 -20.10 -1.05 6.48
N SER A 157 -18.78 -1.21 6.39
CA SER A 157 -18.16 -2.20 5.49
C SER A 157 -18.40 -3.62 5.99
N SER A 158 -18.29 -3.86 7.30
CA SER A 158 -18.56 -5.17 7.91
C SER A 158 -20.01 -5.65 7.72
N GLN A 159 -20.99 -4.74 7.67
CA GLN A 159 -22.38 -5.09 7.34
C GLN A 159 -22.56 -5.53 5.88
N ARG A 160 -21.79 -4.95 4.95
CA ARG A 160 -21.85 -5.30 3.52
C ARG A 160 -21.13 -6.61 3.21
N GLU A 161 -20.06 -6.92 3.92
CA GLU A 161 -19.28 -8.14 3.72
C GLU A 161 -20.07 -9.42 4.07
N HIS A 162 -21.05 -9.34 4.98
CA HIS A 162 -21.99 -10.43 5.25
C HIS A 162 -22.86 -10.85 4.05
N LEU A 163 -23.02 -10.00 3.03
CA LEU A 163 -23.83 -10.27 1.85
C LEU A 163 -23.00 -10.84 0.68
N GLU A 164 -21.68 -10.62 0.63
CA GLU A 164 -20.82 -11.06 -0.46
C GLU A 164 -19.77 -12.08 0.03
N ARG A 165 -20.14 -13.35 0.09
CA ARG A 165 -19.20 -14.46 0.33
C ARG A 165 -18.24 -14.65 -0.86
N ARG A 166 -17.24 -13.79 -1.03
CA ARG A 166 -16.13 -14.03 -1.98
C ARG A 166 -14.79 -13.95 -1.26
N PRO A 167 -13.94 -14.99 -1.37
CA PRO A 167 -12.61 -14.94 -0.79
C PRO A 167 -11.72 -14.04 -1.66
N HIS A 168 -10.85 -13.28 -0.99
CA HIS A 168 -9.74 -12.51 -1.53
C HIS A 168 -10.04 -11.23 -2.32
N ARG A 169 -9.79 -10.09 -1.67
CA ARG A 169 -8.79 -9.06 -2.07
C ARG A 169 -8.93 -7.83 -1.14
N SER A 170 -8.03 -7.67 -0.17
CA SER A 170 -7.97 -6.52 0.74
C SER A 170 -7.93 -5.15 0.01
N SER A 171 -7.29 -5.10 -1.16
CA SER A 171 -7.26 -3.90 -2.02
C SER A 171 -8.65 -3.41 -2.46
N LEU A 172 -9.65 -4.31 -2.59
CA LEU A 172 -11.02 -3.94 -2.95
C LEU A 172 -11.78 -3.28 -1.78
N ALA A 173 -11.39 -3.55 -0.54
CA ALA A 173 -12.06 -2.99 0.64
C ALA A 173 -11.75 -1.48 0.79
N ILE A 174 -10.48 -1.10 0.57
CA ILE A 174 -10.02 0.29 0.69
C ILE A 174 -10.61 1.17 -0.43
N THR A 175 -10.68 0.67 -1.67
CA THR A 175 -11.31 1.40 -2.78
C THR A 175 -12.81 1.55 -2.56
N LYS A 176 -13.51 0.51 -2.09
CA LYS A 176 -14.92 0.58 -1.68
C LYS A 176 -15.13 1.59 -0.56
N ALA A 177 -14.27 1.63 0.46
CA ALA A 177 -14.35 2.59 1.55
C ALA A 177 -14.18 4.04 1.08
N THR A 178 -13.25 4.28 0.15
CA THR A 178 -13.03 5.60 -0.46
C THR A 178 -14.24 6.04 -1.28
N SER A 179 -14.75 5.19 -2.18
CA SER A 179 -15.94 5.46 -2.99
C SER A 179 -17.16 5.76 -2.10
N PHE A 180 -17.39 4.91 -1.09
CA PHE A 180 -18.47 5.11 -0.14
C PHE A 180 -18.35 6.42 0.65
N SER A 181 -17.14 6.78 1.10
CA SER A 181 -16.91 8.06 1.80
C SER A 181 -17.22 9.25 0.91
N ARG A 182 -16.79 9.21 -0.36
CA ARG A 182 -17.05 10.27 -1.35
C ARG A 182 -18.54 10.43 -1.66
N ASN A 183 -19.30 9.33 -1.66
CA ASN A 183 -20.75 9.38 -1.82
C ASN A 183 -21.45 10.07 -0.65
N LEU A 184 -20.93 9.94 0.58
CA LEU A 184 -21.53 10.55 1.76
C LEU A 184 -21.10 12.00 2.00
N PHE A 185 -19.81 12.30 1.87
CA PHE A 185 -19.25 13.60 2.27
C PHE A 185 -18.78 14.46 1.08
N GLY A 186 -18.90 13.95 -0.14
CA GLY A 186 -18.60 14.66 -1.38
C GLY A 186 -17.28 14.24 -2.05
N GLN A 187 -17.18 14.60 -3.33
CA GLN A 187 -16.10 14.15 -4.23
C GLN A 187 -14.73 14.76 -3.94
N PHE A 188 -14.63 15.80 -3.09
CA PHE A 188 -13.36 16.42 -2.71
C PHE A 188 -12.57 15.60 -1.66
N LEU A 189 -13.17 14.54 -1.11
CA LEU A 189 -12.48 13.71 -0.13
C LEU A 189 -11.22 13.02 -0.71
N PRO A 190 -10.11 13.06 0.04
CA PRO A 190 -8.89 12.33 -0.33
C PRO A 190 -9.12 10.83 -0.38
N THR A 191 -8.28 10.17 -1.17
CA THR A 191 -8.22 8.70 -1.19
C THR A 191 -7.80 8.20 0.17
N ILE A 192 -8.56 7.26 0.73
CA ILE A 192 -8.17 6.59 1.97
C ILE A 192 -7.17 5.51 1.56
N ASN A 193 -5.93 5.63 2.04
CA ASN A 193 -4.82 4.76 1.64
C ASN A 193 -4.16 4.06 2.82
N PHE A 194 -4.76 4.14 4.01
CA PHE A 194 -4.32 3.40 5.19
C PHE A 194 -5.23 2.19 5.45
N PRO A 195 -4.67 1.00 5.74
CA PRO A 195 -5.44 -0.21 6.03
C PRO A 195 -6.24 -0.07 7.34
N SER A 196 -7.44 -0.66 7.39
CA SER A 196 -8.22 -0.71 8.65
C SER A 196 -7.54 -1.64 9.66
N PRO A 197 -7.83 -1.52 10.96
CA PRO A 197 -7.41 -2.50 11.94
C PRO A 197 -7.82 -3.93 11.56
N ILE A 198 -8.98 -4.10 10.91
CA ILE A 198 -9.46 -5.39 10.39
C ILE A 198 -8.57 -5.88 9.25
N ASP A 199 -8.23 -5.02 8.28
CA ASP A 199 -7.32 -5.36 7.18
C ASP A 199 -5.92 -5.74 7.73
N ILE A 200 -5.45 -5.02 8.74
CA ILE A 200 -4.17 -5.29 9.42
C ILE A 200 -4.23 -6.65 10.12
N GLU A 201 -5.31 -6.95 10.83
CA GLU A 201 -5.49 -8.25 11.50
C GLU A 201 -5.52 -9.40 10.49
N GLU A 202 -6.25 -9.26 9.38
CA GLU A 202 -6.32 -10.29 8.35
C GLU A 202 -4.96 -10.49 7.68
N SER A 203 -4.25 -9.41 7.36
CA SER A 203 -2.89 -9.46 6.79
C SER A 203 -1.92 -10.17 7.73
N LEU A 204 -1.92 -9.81 9.02
CA LEU A 204 -1.10 -10.47 10.04
C LEU A 204 -1.44 -11.94 10.18
N ARG A 205 -2.73 -12.29 10.19
CA ARG A 205 -3.18 -13.68 10.28
C ARG A 205 -2.69 -14.51 9.10
N ASN A 206 -2.73 -13.95 7.89
CA ASN A 206 -2.23 -14.60 6.68
C ASN A 206 -0.70 -14.74 6.72
N GLU A 207 0.02 -13.70 7.15
CA GLU A 207 1.48 -13.74 7.29
C GLU A 207 1.94 -14.78 8.32
N ILE A 208 1.24 -14.87 9.47
CA ILE A 208 1.48 -15.90 10.48
C ILE A 208 1.22 -17.29 9.91
N ARG A 209 0.11 -17.48 9.19
CA ARG A 209 -0.22 -18.75 8.55
C ARG A 209 0.85 -19.17 7.53
N ASP A 210 1.32 -18.23 6.71
CA ASP A 210 2.39 -18.49 5.74
C ASP A 210 3.71 -18.81 6.42
N ALA A 211 4.04 -18.13 7.52
CA ALA A 211 5.19 -18.47 8.35
C ALA A 211 5.07 -19.88 8.95
N GLN A 212 3.91 -20.26 9.47
CA GLN A 212 3.66 -21.62 9.98
C GLN A 212 3.81 -22.69 8.89
N ILE A 213 3.29 -22.44 7.69
CA ILE A 213 3.46 -23.37 6.56
C ILE A 213 4.93 -23.48 6.16
N ARG A 214 5.67 -22.37 6.16
CA ARG A 214 7.13 -22.38 5.89
C ARG A 214 7.89 -23.19 6.96
N ILE A 215 7.56 -22.99 8.24
CA ILE A 215 8.15 -23.75 9.36
C ILE A 215 7.85 -25.25 9.21
N ALA A 216 6.59 -25.62 9.05
CA ALA A 216 6.20 -27.03 8.91
C ALA A 216 6.88 -27.72 7.72
N ARG A 217 7.04 -27.01 6.59
CA ARG A 217 7.77 -27.52 5.43
C ARG A 217 9.25 -27.72 5.72
N TYR A 218 9.87 -26.78 6.44
CA TYR A 218 11.27 -26.87 6.84
C TYR A 218 11.50 -27.99 7.86
N GLU A 219 10.63 -28.14 8.86
CA GLU A 219 10.67 -29.27 9.80
C GLU A 219 10.57 -30.61 9.07
N SER A 220 9.66 -30.71 8.09
CA SER A 220 9.53 -31.90 7.26
C SER A 220 10.78 -32.22 6.44
N SER A 221 11.48 -31.20 5.89
CA SER A 221 12.73 -31.43 5.14
C SER A 221 13.86 -31.84 6.07
N VAL A 222 14.06 -31.14 7.19
CA VAL A 222 15.09 -31.47 8.19
C VAL A 222 14.88 -32.88 8.76
N PHE A 223 13.63 -33.25 9.06
CA PHE A 223 13.30 -34.59 9.51
C PHE A 223 13.61 -35.65 8.45
N SER A 224 13.26 -35.37 7.18
CA SER A 224 13.54 -36.30 6.08
C SER A 224 15.04 -36.52 5.88
N ASP A 225 15.84 -35.45 5.88
CA ASP A 225 17.29 -35.52 5.73
C ASP A 225 17.94 -36.27 6.91
N SER A 226 17.51 -35.96 8.13
CA SER A 226 17.98 -36.65 9.34
C SER A 226 17.63 -38.14 9.31
N PHE A 227 16.42 -38.48 8.87
CA PHE A 227 15.98 -39.87 8.72
C PHE A 227 16.84 -40.63 7.70
N VAL A 228 17.14 -40.01 6.54
CA VAL A 228 18.02 -40.60 5.54
C VAL A 228 19.41 -40.87 6.10
N LYS A 229 20.02 -39.88 6.77
CA LYS A 229 21.35 -40.01 7.37
C LYS A 229 21.41 -41.11 8.44
N VAL A 230 20.40 -41.19 9.32
CA VAL A 230 20.34 -42.24 10.35
C VAL A 230 20.14 -43.61 9.71
N PHE A 231 19.24 -43.71 8.73
CA PHE A 231 18.94 -44.98 8.07
C PHE A 231 20.10 -45.48 7.21
N SER A 232 20.82 -44.59 6.51
CA SER A 232 22.04 -44.94 5.79
C SER A 232 23.14 -45.42 6.75
N SER A 233 23.33 -44.75 7.89
CA SER A 233 24.31 -45.14 8.91
C SER A 233 24.01 -46.51 9.53
N LEU A 234 22.73 -46.86 9.70
CA LEU A 234 22.30 -48.17 10.19
C LEU A 234 22.45 -49.29 9.15
N LEU A 235 22.15 -49.00 7.87
CA LEU A 235 22.29 -49.95 6.76
C LEU A 235 23.74 -50.21 6.37
N GLU A 236 24.62 -49.21 6.50
CA GLU A 236 26.04 -49.32 6.15
C GLU A 236 26.85 -50.16 7.14
N GLY A 237 26.23 -50.69 8.21
CA GLY A 237 26.73 -51.86 8.95
C GLY A 237 28.22 -51.87 9.27
N THR A 238 28.60 -51.30 10.42
CA THR A 238 29.78 -51.69 11.22
C THR A 238 31.13 -51.74 10.48
N ASN A 239 31.71 -50.60 10.12
CA ASN A 239 33.18 -50.51 10.01
C ASN A 239 33.81 -49.23 10.58
N GLU A 240 33.04 -48.21 10.93
CA GLU A 240 33.57 -47.07 11.67
C GLU A 240 32.64 -46.72 12.84
N LYS A 241 33.24 -46.54 14.03
CA LYS A 241 32.57 -46.00 15.22
C LYS A 241 32.24 -44.52 14.95
N ILE A 242 31.23 -44.26 14.15
CA ILE A 242 30.60 -42.94 14.11
C ILE A 242 29.86 -42.81 15.44
N SER A 243 30.36 -41.95 16.34
CA SER A 243 29.76 -41.76 17.65
C SER A 243 28.34 -41.24 17.45
N THR A 244 27.36 -41.94 18.00
CA THR A 244 25.96 -41.48 18.09
C THR A 244 25.85 -40.07 18.68
N GLU A 245 26.81 -39.66 19.51
CA GLU A 245 26.87 -38.31 20.10
C GLU A 245 27.24 -37.23 19.08
N ASP A 246 28.07 -37.53 18.08
CA ASP A 246 28.46 -36.56 17.05
C ASP A 246 27.29 -36.30 16.08
N LEU A 247 26.53 -37.35 15.75
CA LEU A 247 25.29 -37.22 14.96
C LEU A 247 24.21 -36.43 15.70
N LEU A 248 24.07 -36.65 17.02
CA LEU A 248 23.12 -35.89 17.85
C LEU A 248 23.53 -34.42 17.99
N ASN A 249 24.83 -34.14 18.08
CA ASN A 249 25.36 -32.77 18.08
C ASN A 249 25.15 -32.08 16.71
N GLU A 250 25.36 -32.77 15.59
CA GLU A 250 25.10 -32.21 14.25
C GLU A 250 23.60 -31.95 14.02
N ILE A 251 22.71 -32.82 14.49
CA ILE A 251 21.25 -32.60 14.46
C ILE A 251 20.87 -31.38 15.33
N SER A 252 21.50 -31.23 16.50
CA SER A 252 21.33 -30.07 17.38
C SER A 252 21.84 -28.77 16.72
N ASP A 253 22.96 -28.83 16.00
CA ASP A 253 23.52 -27.70 15.26
C ASP A 253 22.65 -27.32 14.04
N LEU A 254 22.10 -28.31 13.33
CA LEU A 254 21.16 -28.08 12.22
C LEU A 254 19.81 -27.52 12.68
N THR A 255 19.32 -27.92 13.87
CA THR A 255 18.10 -27.35 14.46
C THR A 255 18.32 -25.98 15.09
N SER A 256 19.55 -25.60 15.45
CA SER A 256 19.87 -24.27 15.97
C SER A 256 20.27 -23.27 14.87
N ALA A 257 20.77 -23.72 13.71
CA ALA A 257 21.08 -22.90 12.53
C ALA A 257 19.87 -22.36 11.75
N SER A 258 18.70 -22.32 12.39
CA SER A 258 17.34 -21.91 11.96
C SER A 258 17.20 -20.64 11.12
N THR A 259 18.25 -19.83 10.95
CA THR A 259 18.16 -18.47 10.42
C THR A 259 18.75 -18.26 9.03
N SER A 260 19.57 -19.17 8.48
CA SER A 260 20.40 -18.83 7.31
C SER A 260 20.19 -19.65 6.03
N LYS A 261 19.42 -20.75 6.03
CA LYS A 261 19.24 -21.64 4.86
C LYS A 261 17.79 -21.75 4.37
N LEU A 262 17.07 -20.65 4.26
CA LEU A 262 15.67 -20.62 3.81
C LEU A 262 15.47 -20.67 2.28
N GLY A 263 16.47 -21.11 1.51
CA GLY A 263 16.61 -20.74 0.09
C GLY A 263 16.77 -21.84 -0.96
N VAL A 264 16.63 -23.13 -0.65
CA VAL A 264 16.94 -24.20 -1.63
C VAL A 264 15.75 -25.15 -1.81
N PHE A 265 14.97 -24.91 -2.87
CA PHE A 265 13.74 -25.65 -3.22
C PHE A 265 14.00 -26.93 -4.05
N GLU A 266 15.25 -27.29 -4.36
CA GLU A 266 15.59 -28.44 -5.23
C GLU A 266 15.93 -29.75 -4.48
N GLU A 267 16.06 -29.74 -3.14
CA GLU A 267 16.58 -30.89 -2.39
C GLU A 267 15.57 -32.02 -2.16
N ASN A 268 14.27 -31.72 -1.98
CA ASN A 268 13.25 -32.75 -1.68
C ASN A 268 13.11 -33.84 -2.75
N SER A 269 13.39 -33.53 -4.02
CA SER A 269 13.36 -34.53 -5.11
C SER A 269 14.55 -35.49 -5.03
N LYS A 270 15.69 -35.04 -4.50
CA LYS A 270 16.90 -35.86 -4.41
C LYS A 270 16.84 -36.79 -3.21
N THR A 271 16.38 -36.30 -2.05
CA THR A 271 16.24 -37.12 -0.84
C THR A 271 15.27 -38.28 -1.01
N TYR A 272 14.14 -38.07 -1.71
CA TYR A 272 13.19 -39.15 -1.99
C TYR A 272 13.75 -40.21 -2.95
N GLN A 273 14.52 -39.80 -3.95
CA GLN A 273 15.22 -40.72 -4.86
C GLN A 273 16.30 -41.53 -4.13
N GLU A 274 16.97 -40.91 -3.17
CA GLU A 274 18.00 -41.54 -2.34
C GLU A 274 17.41 -42.56 -1.37
N LEU A 275 16.28 -42.25 -0.71
CA LEU A 275 15.49 -43.21 0.06
C LEU A 275 15.07 -44.41 -0.78
N GLN A 276 14.53 -44.16 -1.98
CA GLN A 276 14.09 -45.23 -2.87
C GLN A 276 15.26 -46.12 -3.31
N ARG A 277 16.44 -45.54 -3.51
CA ARG A 277 17.67 -46.28 -3.84
C ARG A 277 18.15 -47.13 -2.66
N LEU A 278 18.17 -46.59 -1.44
CA LEU A 278 18.58 -47.31 -0.22
C LEU A 278 17.65 -48.49 0.09
N VAL A 279 16.33 -48.30 0.00
CA VAL A 279 15.36 -49.38 0.22
C VAL A 279 15.54 -50.50 -0.82
N ARG A 280 15.74 -50.16 -2.10
CA ARG A 280 16.00 -51.14 -3.16
C ARG A 280 17.33 -51.87 -3.01
N ALA A 281 18.34 -51.25 -2.40
CA ALA A 281 19.62 -51.88 -2.09
C ALA A 281 19.49 -52.89 -0.95
N SER A 282 18.75 -52.54 0.13
CA SER A 282 18.50 -53.47 1.25
C SER A 282 17.65 -54.69 0.86
N ALA A 283 16.71 -54.53 -0.09
CA ALA A 283 15.85 -55.63 -0.56
C ALA A 283 16.54 -56.63 -1.51
N LYS A 284 17.81 -56.37 -1.89
CA LYS A 284 18.65 -57.25 -2.71
C LYS A 284 19.75 -57.97 -1.93
N SER A 285 19.91 -57.67 -0.63
CA SER A 285 20.70 -58.46 0.32
C SER A 285 19.84 -59.52 0.98
#